data_AF-A0A946MWB8-F1
#
_entry.id   AF-A0A946MWB8-F1
#
_cell.length_a   1.000
_cell.length_b   1.000
_cell.length_c   1.000
_cell.angle_alpha   90.00
_cell.angle_beta   90.00
_cell.angle_gamma   90.00
#
_symmetry.space_group_name_H-M   'P 1'
#
loop_
_entity.id
_entity.type
_entity.pdbx_description
1 polymer ?
#
loop_
_entity_poly.entity_id
_entity_poly.type
_entity_poly.pdbx_seq_one_letter_code
_entity_poly.pdbx_strand_id
1 'polypeptide(L)'
;YAAMVFASAPKAFAQDIFGEIPDIGGVEGGSEQAVRQGILDVLEVVLNFMALIAVIFIVIAGIRLVVSQGEEQEKDKAKKTILYVVIGLVVILIAQAIVGFIAEVLLT
;
A
#
# COMPACT_ATOMS: atom_id res chain seq x y z
N TYR A 1 -14.33 -16.45 -23.39
CA TYR A 1 -13.09 -15.68 -23.65
C TYR A 1 -13.01 -14.33 -22.94
N ALA A 2 -14.12 -13.70 -22.54
CA ALA A 2 -14.08 -12.41 -21.82
C ALA A 2 -13.58 -12.47 -20.35
N ALA A 3 -13.63 -13.65 -19.70
CA ALA A 3 -13.26 -13.79 -18.28
C ALA A 3 -11.74 -13.76 -18.01
N MET A 4 -10.88 -14.02 -19.00
CA MET A 4 -9.42 -13.98 -18.82
C MET A 4 -8.85 -12.56 -18.84
N VAL A 5 -9.57 -11.58 -19.39
CA VAL A 5 -9.10 -10.19 -19.50
C VAL A 5 -9.16 -9.44 -18.16
N PHE A 6 -10.08 -9.84 -17.26
CA PHE A 6 -10.16 -9.29 -15.90
C PHE A 6 -9.13 -9.91 -14.94
N ALA A 7 -8.71 -11.15 -15.21
CA ALA A 7 -7.74 -11.88 -14.38
C ALA A 7 -6.28 -11.58 -14.77
N SER A 8 -6.04 -11.10 -15.99
CA SER A 8 -4.79 -10.45 -16.36
C SER A 8 -4.89 -8.95 -16.09
N ALA A 9 -4.94 -8.56 -14.82
CA ALA A 9 -4.19 -7.34 -14.51
C ALA A 9 -2.79 -7.60 -15.12
N PRO A 10 -2.26 -6.71 -15.98
CA PRO A 10 -0.88 -6.84 -16.40
C PRO A 10 -0.10 -7.05 -15.12
N LYS A 11 0.63 -8.16 -15.01
CA LYS A 11 1.51 -8.40 -13.86
C LYS A 11 2.36 -7.17 -13.52
N ALA A 12 2.61 -6.31 -14.51
CA ALA A 12 3.14 -4.95 -14.38
C ALA A 12 2.34 -4.00 -13.46
N PHE A 13 1.00 -3.95 -13.53
CA PHE A 13 0.19 -3.09 -12.64
C PHE A 13 0.15 -3.63 -11.21
N ALA A 14 0.14 -4.97 -11.07
CA ALA A 14 0.27 -5.59 -9.76
C ALA A 14 1.66 -5.35 -9.17
N GLN A 15 2.72 -5.40 -9.97
CA GLN A 15 4.11 -5.21 -9.52
C GLN A 15 4.48 -3.72 -9.30
N ASP A 16 3.91 -2.80 -10.06
CA ASP A 16 4.10 -1.35 -9.86
C ASP A 16 3.35 -0.83 -8.61
N ILE A 17 2.19 -1.41 -8.28
CA ILE A 17 1.39 -1.00 -7.12
C ILE A 17 1.70 -1.82 -5.87
N PHE A 18 1.96 -3.12 -6.04
CA PHE A 18 2.19 -4.07 -4.95
C PHE A 18 3.61 -4.62 -4.93
N GLY A 19 4.60 -3.97 -5.55
CA GLY A 19 6.01 -4.32 -5.44
C GLY A 19 6.38 -5.75 -5.89
N GLU A 20 7.65 -6.10 -5.76
CA GLU A 20 8.09 -7.50 -5.84
C GLU A 20 7.95 -8.11 -4.44
N ILE A 21 7.46 -9.35 -4.29
CA ILE A 21 7.49 -9.98 -2.96
C ILE A 21 8.97 -10.25 -2.66
N PRO A 22 9.56 -9.60 -1.65
CA PRO A 22 10.97 -9.78 -1.36
C PRO A 22 11.18 -11.19 -0.81
N ASP A 23 12.19 -11.89 -1.34
CA ASP A 23 12.62 -13.16 -0.77
C ASP A 23 13.31 -12.86 0.55
N ILE A 24 12.65 -13.19 1.66
CA ILE A 24 13.18 -12.98 3.01
C ILE A 24 14.31 -13.98 3.20
N GLY A 25 15.47 -13.63 2.64
CA GLY A 25 16.69 -14.41 2.68
C GLY A 25 16.99 -14.78 4.13
N GLY A 26 16.94 -16.08 4.41
CA GLY A 26 17.34 -16.62 5.70
C GLY A 26 18.70 -16.06 6.09
N VAL A 27 18.82 -15.70 7.37
CA VAL A 27 20.00 -15.13 8.04
C VAL A 27 21.32 -15.77 7.60
N GLU A 28 21.91 -15.25 6.51
CA GLU A 28 23.28 -15.53 6.13
C GLU A 28 23.97 -14.22 5.72
N GLY A 29 24.73 -13.66 6.67
CA GLY A 29 25.93 -12.87 6.37
C GLY A 29 25.93 -11.39 6.76
N GLY A 30 26.80 -11.05 7.74
CA GLY A 30 27.57 -9.79 7.73
C GLY A 30 26.84 -8.47 8.02
N SER A 31 26.33 -8.31 9.24
CA SER A 31 26.18 -7.10 10.09
C SER A 31 25.80 -5.69 9.56
N GLU A 32 25.54 -5.46 8.27
CA GLU A 32 24.96 -4.18 7.84
C GLU A 32 24.05 -4.34 6.63
N GLN A 33 24.44 -5.15 5.65
CA GLN A 33 23.65 -5.38 4.44
C GLN A 33 22.42 -6.24 4.73
N ALA A 34 22.54 -7.29 5.55
CA ALA A 34 21.41 -8.14 5.93
C ALA A 34 20.34 -7.40 6.75
N VAL A 35 20.75 -6.44 7.60
CA VAL A 35 19.79 -5.63 8.37
C VAL A 35 19.06 -4.65 7.44
N ARG A 36 19.78 -4.04 6.49
CA ARG A 36 19.18 -3.14 5.49
C ARG A 36 18.21 -3.89 4.59
N GLN A 37 18.60 -5.07 4.10
CA GLN A 37 17.77 -5.90 3.23
C GLN A 37 16.54 -6.40 3.99
N GLY A 38 16.73 -6.89 5.22
CA GLY A 38 15.60 -7.28 6.07
C GLY A 38 14.63 -6.14 6.38
N ILE A 39 15.11 -4.90 6.53
CA ILE A 39 14.22 -3.73 6.72
C ILE A 39 13.44 -3.43 5.44
N LEU A 40 14.09 -3.40 4.28
CA LEU A 40 13.43 -3.14 3.00
C LEU A 40 12.40 -4.24 2.68
N ASP A 41 12.77 -5.50 2.91
CA ASP A 41 11.92 -6.66 2.66
C ASP A 41 10.66 -6.63 3.54
N VAL A 42 10.84 -6.40 4.85
CA VAL A 42 9.71 -6.26 5.78
C VAL A 42 8.83 -5.08 5.39
N LEU A 43 9.42 -3.97 4.94
CA LEU A 43 8.66 -2.79 4.56
C LEU A 43 7.81 -3.05 3.31
N GLU A 44 8.35 -3.68 2.28
CA GLU A 44 7.62 -3.99 1.05
C GLU A 44 6.48 -4.97 1.31
N VAL A 45 6.69 -5.99 2.14
CA VAL A 45 5.61 -6.88 2.60
C VAL A 45 4.52 -6.12 3.35
N VAL A 46 4.90 -5.22 4.28
CA VAL A 46 3.95 -4.42 5.07
C VAL A 46 3.18 -3.44 4.18
N LEU A 47 3.86 -2.78 3.24
CA LEU A 47 3.26 -1.85 2.29
C LEU A 47 2.24 -2.55 1.39
N ASN A 48 2.54 -3.76 0.91
CA ASN A 48 1.64 -4.57 0.11
C ASN A 48 0.37 -4.97 0.88
N PHE A 49 0.55 -5.37 2.14
CA PHE A 49 -0.58 -5.67 3.02
C PHE A 49 -1.43 -4.42 3.30
N MET A 50 -0.79 -3.28 3.55
CA MET A 50 -1.49 -2.01 3.75
C MET A 50 -2.25 -1.56 2.51
N ALA A 51 -1.68 -1.71 1.31
CA ALA A 51 -2.33 -1.36 0.05
C ALA A 51 -3.62 -2.19 -0.15
N LEU A 52 -3.56 -3.50 0.11
CA LEU A 52 -4.73 -4.37 0.06
C LEU A 52 -5.85 -3.91 1.01
N ILE A 53 -5.49 -3.60 2.26
CA ILE A 53 -6.42 -3.11 3.27
C ILE A 53 -7.00 -1.74 2.84
N ALA A 54 -6.19 -0.85 2.28
CA ALA A 54 -6.62 0.48 1.82
C ALA A 54 -7.72 0.39 0.76
N VAL A 55 -7.60 -0.54 -0.20
CA VAL A 55 -8.63 -0.78 -1.22
C VAL A 55 -9.96 -1.17 -0.59
N ILE A 56 -9.96 -2.04 0.42
CA ILE A 56 -11.18 -2.46 1.13
C ILE A 56 -11.86 -1.24 1.80
N PHE A 57 -11.07 -0.40 2.47
CA PHE A 57 -11.59 0.82 3.12
C PHE A 57 -12.17 1.83 2.12
N ILE A 58 -11.54 1.99 0.94
CA ILE A 58 -12.06 2.85 -0.13
C ILE A 58 -13.44 2.35 -0.60
N VAL A 59 -13.59 1.04 -0.81
CA VAL A 59 -14.86 0.45 -1.26
C VAL A 59 -15.96 0.66 -0.23
N ILE A 60 -15.68 0.40 1.05
CA ILE A 60 -16.66 0.60 2.15
C ILE A 60 -17.05 2.07 2.26
N ALA A 61 -16.08 2.99 2.20
CA ALA A 61 -16.34 4.43 2.25
C ALA A 61 -17.15 4.92 1.05
N GLY A 62 -16.86 4.41 -0.15
CA GLY A 62 -17.58 4.74 -1.38
C GLY A 62 -19.04 4.29 -1.35
N ILE A 63 -19.30 3.05 -0.91
CA ILE A 63 -20.67 2.53 -0.76
C ILE A 63 -21.43 3.36 0.28
N ARG A 64 -20.81 3.70 1.41
CA ARG A 64 -21.44 4.53 2.46
C ARG A 64 -21.78 5.94 1.98
N LEU A 65 -20.93 6.54 1.14
CA LEU A 65 -21.19 7.84 0.51
C LEU A 65 -22.41 7.79 -0.42
N VAL A 66 -22.59 6.70 -1.18
CA VAL A 66 -23.71 6.54 -2.12
C VAL A 66 -25.01 6.20 -1.39
N VAL A 67 -24.97 5.38 -0.32
CA VAL A 67 -26.17 4.94 0.42
C VAL A 67 -26.74 6.03 1.33
N SER A 68 -25.95 7.01 1.75
CA SER A 68 -26.34 8.08 2.67
C SER A 68 -27.29 9.14 2.08
N GLN A 69 -28.12 8.79 1.08
CA GLN A 69 -28.95 9.69 0.25
C GLN A 69 -29.95 10.60 0.99
N GLY A 70 -30.11 10.51 2.31
CA GLY A 70 -31.10 11.32 3.06
C GLY A 70 -30.65 11.86 4.42
N GLU A 71 -29.65 11.27 5.09
CA GLU A 71 -29.19 11.73 6.40
C GLU A 71 -27.84 12.44 6.30
N GLU A 72 -27.81 13.74 6.64
CA GLU A 72 -26.57 14.54 6.70
C GLU A 72 -25.50 13.91 7.61
N GLN A 73 -25.91 13.23 8.69
CA GLN A 73 -24.99 12.58 9.62
C GLN A 73 -24.19 11.43 8.97
N GLU A 74 -24.82 10.62 8.12
CA GLU A 74 -24.10 9.55 7.42
C GLU A 74 -23.20 10.10 6.31
N LYS A 75 -23.59 11.23 5.67
CA LYS A 75 -22.73 11.93 4.70
C LYS A 75 -21.48 12.50 5.37
N ASP A 76 -21.61 13.11 6.54
CA ASP A 76 -20.48 13.65 7.28
C ASP A 76 -19.54 12.56 7.80
N LYS A 77 -20.09 11.43 8.26
CA LYS A 77 -19.26 10.25 8.60
C LYS A 77 -18.50 9.73 7.38
N ALA A 78 -19.17 9.55 6.24
CA ALA A 78 -18.52 9.07 5.02
C ALA A 78 -17.40 10.01 4.56
N LYS A 79 -17.63 11.33 4.59
CA LYS A 79 -16.59 12.34 4.28
C LYS A 79 -15.39 12.23 5.21
N LYS A 80 -15.61 12.11 6.54
CA LYS A 80 -14.51 11.93 7.50
C LYS A 80 -13.73 10.64 7.24
N THR A 81 -14.42 9.53 6.93
CA THR A 81 -13.77 8.27 6.57
C THR A 81 -12.89 8.42 5.34
N ILE A 82 -13.39 9.07 4.27
CA ILE A 82 -12.58 9.34 3.07
C ILE A 82 -11.36 10.18 3.43
N LEU A 83 -11.52 11.20 4.26
CA LEU A 83 -10.43 12.08 4.70
C LEU A 83 -9.33 11.29 5.43
N TYR A 84 -9.69 10.35 6.31
CA TYR A 84 -8.73 9.46 6.97
C TYR A 84 -8.03 8.51 5.99
N VAL A 85 -8.76 7.96 5.01
CA VAL A 85 -8.18 7.10 3.97
C VAL A 85 -7.17 7.87 3.12
N VAL A 86 -7.49 9.10 2.74
CA VAL A 86 -6.59 9.98 1.98
C VAL A 86 -5.34 10.29 2.79
N ILE A 87 -5.47 10.61 4.08
CA ILE A 87 -4.31 10.84 4.96
C ILE A 87 -3.43 9.57 5.02
N GLY A 88 -4.03 8.39 5.14
CA GLY A 88 -3.29 7.11 5.13
C GLY A 88 -2.49 6.90 3.83
N LEU A 89 -3.09 7.18 2.68
CA LEU A 89 -2.40 7.11 1.38
C LEU A 89 -1.24 8.10 1.29
N VAL A 90 -1.43 9.33 1.75
CA VAL A 90 -0.36 10.35 1.75
C VAL A 90 0.81 9.92 2.65
N VAL A 91 0.54 9.33 3.81
CA VAL A 91 1.58 8.82 4.72
C VAL A 91 2.40 7.71 4.05
N ILE A 92 1.75 6.79 3.33
CA ILE A 92 2.43 5.73 2.58
C ILE A 92 3.39 6.31 1.54
N LEU A 93 2.93 7.29 0.75
CA LEU A 93 3.75 7.94 -0.27
C LEU A 93 4.99 8.64 0.32
N ILE A 94 4.82 9.29 1.48
CA ILE A 94 5.92 9.96 2.18
C ILE A 94 6.90 8.92 2.77
N ALA A 95 6.40 7.83 3.33
CA ALA A 95 7.24 6.76 3.87
C ALA A 95 8.14 6.15 2.79
N GLN A 96 7.62 5.92 1.59
CA GLN A 96 8.42 5.42 0.46
C GLN A 96 9.54 6.38 0.08
N ALA A 97 9.27 7.69 0.04
CA ALA A 97 10.28 8.70 -0.28
C ALA A 97 11.42 8.74 0.74
N ILE A 98 11.10 8.65 2.04
CA ILE A 98 12.11 8.64 3.11
C ILE A 98 12.98 7.38 3.04
N VAL A 99 12.37 6.22 2.81
CA VAL A 99 13.09 4.95 2.73
C VAL A 99 14.01 4.93 1.52
N GLY A 100 13.55 5.40 0.37
CA GLY A 100 14.39 5.57 -0.83
C GLY A 100 15.59 6.48 -0.56
N PHE A 101 15.37 7.60 0.13
CA PHE A 101 16.44 8.52 0.51
C PHE A 101 17.47 7.87 1.44
N ILE A 102 17.03 7.10 2.45
CA ILE A 102 17.94 6.37 3.33
C ILE A 102 18.70 5.29 2.57
N ALA A 103 18.03 4.54 1.67
CA ALA A 103 18.69 3.52 0.86
C ALA A 103 19.76 4.13 -0.07
N GLU A 104 19.47 5.28 -0.68
CA GLU A 104 20.36 5.95 -1.62
C GLU A 104 21.55 6.65 -0.93
N VAL A 105 21.32 7.39 0.16
CA VAL A 105 22.39 8.03 0.97
C VAL A 105 23.39 7.02 1.52
N LEU A 106 22.92 5.80 1.77
CA LEU A 106 23.69 4.74 2.38
C LEU A 106 24.35 3.80 1.35
N LEU A 107 24.01 3.97 0.06
CA LEU A 107 24.64 3.33 -1.10
C LEU A 107 25.75 4.20 -1.71
N THR A 108 25.82 5.49 -1.36
CA THR A 108 26.95 6.41 -1.61
C THR A 108 27.97 6.33 -0.47
#